data_AF-A0A1G2TSY7-F1
#
_entry.id   AF-A0A1G2TSY7-F1
#
_cell.length_a   1.000
_cell.length_b   1.000
_cell.length_c   1.000
_cell.angle_alpha   90.00
_cell.angle_beta   90.00
_cell.angle_gamma   90.00
#
_symmetry.space_group_name_H-M   'P 1'
#
loop_
_entity.id
_entity.type
_entity.pdbx_description
1 polymer ?
#
loop_
_entity_poly.entity_id
_entity_poly.type
_entity_poly.pdbx_seq_one_letter_code
_entity_poly.pdbx_strand_id
1 'polypeptide(L)' 'MIYYTGHVRGRMLLRGITEEMIQKALVNPDKVGVGYDVRDLVFKKFPRGIIKIVFIKKKTSYIIISAIWHTKI' A
#
# COMPACT_ATOMS: atom_id res chain seq x y z
N MET A 1 -3.15 -12.17 6.59
CA MET A 1 -2.62 -12.63 5.27
C MET A 1 -2.70 -11.49 4.26
N ILE A 2 -1.71 -11.34 3.38
CA ILE A 2 -1.67 -10.27 2.37
C ILE A 2 -1.76 -10.90 0.98
N TYR A 3 -2.69 -10.44 0.15
CA TYR A 3 -2.88 -10.88 -1.22
C TYR A 3 -2.54 -9.76 -2.19
N TYR A 4 -1.73 -10.07 -3.18
CA TYR A 4 -1.32 -9.12 -4.21
C TYR A 4 -1.97 -9.48 -5.55
N THR A 5 -2.79 -8.59 -6.07
CA THR A 5 -3.31 -8.70 -7.45
C THR A 5 -2.19 -8.59 -8.48
N GLY A 6 -2.40 -9.08 -9.71
CA GLY A 6 -1.44 -8.91 -10.80
C GLY A 6 -1.11 -7.43 -11.07
N HIS A 7 -2.11 -6.56 -10.96
CA HIS A 7 -1.96 -5.12 -11.13
C HIS A 7 -0.97 -4.52 -10.11
N VAL A 8 -1.14 -4.79 -8.80
CA VAL A 8 -0.23 -4.23 -7.79
C VAL A 8 1.18 -4.80 -7.93
N ARG A 9 1.33 -6.10 -8.26
CA ARG A 9 2.67 -6.70 -8.47
C ARG A 9 3.45 -5.96 -9.55
N GLY A 10 2.81 -5.65 -10.68
CA GLY A 10 3.43 -4.86 -11.75
C GLY A 10 3.82 -3.45 -11.29
N ARG A 11 2.94 -2.77 -10.52
CA ARG A 11 3.22 -1.42 -9.99
C ARG A 11 4.36 -1.42 -8.96
N MET A 12 4.42 -2.44 -8.12
CA MET A 12 5.47 -2.63 -7.11
C MET A 12 6.82 -2.83 -7.78
N LEU A 13 6.89 -3.73 -8.76
CA LEU A 13 8.12 -4.00 -9.52
C LEU A 13 8.64 -2.73 -10.21
N LEU A 14 7.77 -2.03 -10.96
CA LEU A 14 8.15 -0.81 -11.69
C LEU A 14 8.61 0.34 -10.78
N ARG A 15 8.21 0.34 -9.51
CA ARG A 15 8.45 1.45 -8.57
C ARG A 15 9.44 1.11 -7.46
N GLY A 16 9.98 -0.11 -7.46
CA GLY A 16 10.85 -0.61 -6.40
C GLY A 16 10.18 -0.58 -5.02
N ILE A 17 8.89 -0.94 -4.95
CA ILE A 17 8.16 -1.07 -3.68
C ILE A 17 8.15 -2.55 -3.31
N THR A 18 8.77 -2.92 -2.20
CA THR A 18 8.88 -4.32 -1.76
C THR A 18 7.67 -4.76 -0.93
N GLU A 19 7.46 -6.07 -0.82
CA GLU A 19 6.43 -6.62 0.06
C GLU A 19 6.65 -6.23 1.53
N GLU A 20 7.91 -6.13 1.97
CA GLU A 20 8.27 -5.65 3.30
C GLU A 20 7.79 -4.21 3.55
N MET A 21 7.93 -3.33 2.55
CA MET A 21 7.43 -1.96 2.65
C MET A 21 5.90 -1.93 2.77
N ILE A 22 5.19 -2.79 2.04
CA ILE A 22 3.74 -2.94 2.15
C ILE A 22 3.36 -3.41 3.56
N GLN A 23 4.04 -4.44 4.07
CA GLN A 23 3.79 -4.98 5.40
C GLN A 23 4.03 -3.91 6.48
N LYS A 24 5.15 -3.18 6.42
CA LYS A 24 5.46 -2.08 7.35
C LYS A 24 4.37 -1.00 7.34
N ALA A 25 3.89 -0.63 6.15
CA ALA A 25 2.86 0.38 6.00
C ALA A 25 1.48 -0.09 6.50
N LEU A 26 1.16 -1.39 6.43
CA LEU A 26 -0.08 -1.94 6.98
C LEU A 26 -0.03 -2.11 8.51
N VAL A 27 1.13 -2.46 9.07
CA VAL A 27 1.31 -2.68 10.51
C VAL A 27 1.42 -1.36 11.27
N ASN A 28 2.17 -0.40 10.73
CA ASN A 28 2.43 0.88 11.39
C ASN A 28 2.30 2.04 10.40
N PRO A 29 1.08 2.36 9.92
CA PRO A 29 0.86 3.48 8.99
C PRO A 29 1.14 4.82 9.68
N ASP A 30 1.68 5.79 8.93
CA ASP A 30 1.78 7.18 9.43
C ASP A 30 0.44 7.90 9.30
N LYS A 31 -0.36 7.51 8.30
CA LYS A 31 -1.72 8.02 8.10
C LYS A 31 -2.60 6.93 7.50
N VAL A 32 -3.82 6.87 8.00
CA VAL A 32 -4.92 6.05 7.45
C VAL A 32 -5.95 6.98 6.80
N GLY A 33 -6.67 6.46 5.81
CA GLY A 33 -7.78 7.17 5.18
C GLY A 33 -8.70 6.23 4.42
N VAL A 34 -9.79 6.80 3.93
CA VAL A 34 -10.75 6.11 3.07
C VAL A 34 -10.64 6.68 1.66
N GLY A 35 -10.47 5.80 0.69
CA GLY A 35 -10.42 6.11 -0.73
C GLY A 35 -11.80 6.03 -1.39
N TYR A 36 -11.80 6.21 -2.71
CA TYR A 36 -13.01 6.04 -3.51
C TYR A 36 -13.55 4.62 -3.40
N ASP A 37 -14.88 4.47 -3.42
CA ASP A 37 -15.57 3.17 -3.34
C ASP A 37 -15.23 2.37 -2.06
N VAL A 38 -15.13 3.08 -0.92
CA VAL A 38 -14.92 2.51 0.42
C VAL A 38 -13.63 1.66 0.54
N ARG A 39 -12.62 1.98 -0.27
CA ARG A 39 -11.32 1.30 -0.22
C ARG A 39 -10.46 1.90 0.89
N ASP A 40 -9.78 1.06 1.65
CA ASP A 40 -8.87 1.52 2.68
C ASP A 40 -7.57 2.05 2.05
N LEU A 41 -7.05 3.12 2.64
CA LEU A 41 -5.79 3.74 2.27
C LEU A 41 -4.87 3.82 3.47
N VAL A 42 -3.60 3.50 3.25
CA VAL A 42 -2.52 3.84 4.20
C VAL A 42 -1.41 4.60 3.51
N PHE A 43 -0.78 5.49 4.27
CA PHE A 43 0.42 6.21 3.87
C PHE A 43 1.55 5.86 4.83
N LYS A 44 2.74 5.65 4.28
CA LYS A 44 3.95 5.42 5.07
C LYS A 44 5.15 6.13 4.44
N LYS A 45 5.89 6.84 5.27
CA LYS A 45 7.13 7.54 4.94
C LYS A 45 8.29 6.54 4.99
N PHE A 46 9.12 6.62 3.96
CA PHE A 46 10.39 5.95 3.79
C PHE A 46 11.44 7.01 3.41
N PRO A 47 12.74 6.70 3.49
CA PRO A 47 13.79 7.66 3.09
C PRO A 47 13.61 8.24 1.69
N ARG A 48 13.04 7.45 0.76
CA ARG A 48 12.80 7.84 -0.64
C ARG A 48 11.53 8.67 -0.87
N GLY A 49 10.61 8.73 0.11
CA GLY A 49 9.33 9.41 -0.08
C GLY A 49 8.19 8.78 0.73
N ILE A 50 6.96 9.10 0.35
CA ILE A 50 5.76 8.52 0.98
C ILE A 50 5.14 7.53 0.02
N ILE A 51 4.95 6.28 0.43
CA ILE A 51 4.11 5.35 -0.30
C ILE A 51 2.65 5.50 0.13
N LYS A 52 1.75 5.43 -0.84
CA LYS A 52 0.31 5.28 -0.66
C LYS A 52 -0.08 3.88 -1.12
N ILE A 53 -0.78 3.16 -0.26
CA ILE A 53 -1.28 1.82 -0.54
C ILE A 53 -2.80 1.86 -0.50
N VAL A 54 -3.42 1.29 -1.52
CA VAL A 54 -4.87 1.10 -1.62
C VAL A 54 -5.17 -0.38 -1.47
N PHE A 55 -6.05 -0.73 -0.54
CA PHE A 55 -6.38 -2.11 -0.25
C PHE A 55 -7.84 -2.26 0.18
N ILE A 56 -8.30 -3.51 0.19
CA ILE A 56 -9.54 -3.90 0.84
C ILE A 56 -9.18 -4.72 2.07
N LYS A 57 -9.64 -4.29 3.25
CA LYS A 57 -9.58 -5.12 4.45
C LYS A 57 -10.75 -6.11 4.47
N LYS A 58 -10.44 -7.40 4.51
CA LYS A 58 -11.37 -8.47 4.89
C LYS A 58 -11.07 -8.89 6.33
N LYS A 59 -11.95 -9.69 6.94
CA LYS A 59 -11.88 -10.08 8.37
C LYS A 59 -10.46 -10.40 8.86
N THR A 60 -9.69 -11.16 8.08
CA THR A 60 -8.32 -11.60 8.44
C THR A 60 -7.28 -11.38 7.33
N SER A 61 -7.65 -10.67 6.26
CA SER A 61 -6.78 -10.50 5.09
C SER A 61 -6.83 -9.10 4.48
N TYR A 62 -5.73 -8.74 3.83
CA TYR A 62 -5.58 -7.51 3.07
C TYR A 62 -5.44 -7.85 1.60
N ILE A 63 -6.33 -7.32 0.75
CA ILE A 63 -6.21 -7.45 -0.71
C ILE A 63 -5.62 -6.15 -1.22
N ILE A 64 -4.36 -6.19 -1.66
CA ILE A 64 -3.65 -5.02 -2.13
C ILE A 64 -4.01 -4.76 -3.59
N ILE A 65 -4.56 -3.57 -3.83
CA ILE A 65 -5.04 -3.16 -5.14
C ILE A 65 -4.01 -2.30 -5.84
N SER A 66 -3.39 -1.34 -5.13
CA SER A 66 -2.39 -0.46 -5.72
C SER A 66 -1.38 0.00 -4.68
N ALA A 67 -0.14 0.20 -5.12
CA ALA A 67 0.94 0.75 -4.32
C ALA A 67 1.73 1.74 -5.18
N ILE A 68 1.85 2.98 -4.70
CA ILE A 68 2.51 4.06 -5.42
C ILE A 68 3.30 4.96 -4.48
N TRP A 69 4.42 5.51 -4.96
CA TRP A 69 4.97 6.74 -4.38
C TRP A 69 3.98 7.89 -4.59
N HIS A 70 3.49 8.48 -3.51
CA HIS A 70 2.56 9.61 -3.50
C HIS A 70 3.30 10.94 -3.62
N THR A 71 4.41 11.07 -2.89
CA THR A 71 5.29 12.23 -2.91
C THR A 71 6.73 11.71 -2.86
N LYS A 72 7.58 12.23 -3.74
CA LYS A 72 9.03 12.10 -3.60
C LYS A 72 9.47 13.25 -2.68
N ILE A 73 10.26 12.93 -1.65
CA ILE A 73 10.93 13.97 -0.86
C ILE A 73 12.02 14.59 -1.74
#